data_AF-I9RCX2-F1
#
_entry.id   AF-I9RCX2-F1
#
_cell.length_a   1.000
_cell.length_b   1.000
_cell.length_c   1.000
_cell.angle_alpha   90.00
_cell.angle_beta   90.00
_cell.angle_gamma   90.00
#
_symmetry.space_group_name_H-M   'P 1'
#
loop_
_entity.id
_entity.type
_entity.pdbx_description
1 polymer ?
#
loop_
_entity_poly.entity_id
_entity_poly.type
_entity_poly.pdbx_seq_one_letter_code
_entity_poly.pdbx_strand_id
1 'polypeptide(L)'
;MTRQEIAIKIAKITRIIGEWKYRLDLDDEVEIETLSPDLLHIDEWVREIGLYIKQNPSPILAHQITNIGFTDLLETYVQEHKQEIEEPFVWALNNYVKHMRTLLSFCNEQSIEERGPYRDLIAPLANEQVAALLQRAVDAGILDCHYQPVPGTKVLQLKVIAFAVSSICGFPRAYMHFEKLWKRDHGSRIGTCRAPKCHTEYYEAVKALYPEVNFSMFEPEHTKAATFYAPQSEDDKRDMYQTLIRYGYIAPETTWETFSGIFDTGRFSRPVEWLKGQRQLAYFVHSAFHRFNKRELWVKGEYCFRINGNIPHRASFVTGYSWLKRVGWIDKYDVKLKEICNKFNHIEESTTIKETKHERLIHTSKCVFYTTKGDKEKRKLYSSLVKKDYIAPETTFSMFKGIFDEAEFKGPIQWTKSQAQLMYFVHLAFKTDNPFDVWVKCVHCFCFPNGTQPNRESMNSNFRLIKKRGLLDTFDIELKRIADNYTCVKMIETNAPDQTGRSYSKI
;
A
#
# COMPACT_ATOMS: atom_id res chain seq x y z
N MET A 1 -28.99 19.81 48.11
CA MET A 1 -28.24 20.27 46.94
C MET A 1 -29.17 20.44 45.76
N THR A 2 -29.01 21.50 44.99
CA THR A 2 -29.78 21.77 43.78
C THR A 2 -29.05 21.29 42.53
N ARG A 3 -29.79 21.09 41.42
CA ARG A 3 -29.19 20.75 40.11
C ARG A 3 -28.14 21.78 39.65
N GLN A 4 -28.36 23.07 39.95
CA GLN A 4 -27.43 24.15 39.61
C GLN A 4 -26.12 24.04 40.39
N GLU A 5 -26.18 23.78 41.70
CA GLU A 5 -24.98 23.58 42.53
C GLU A 5 -24.13 22.42 42.02
N ILE A 6 -24.76 21.33 41.60
CA ILE A 6 -24.06 20.17 41.03
C ILE A 6 -23.42 20.50 39.68
N ALA A 7 -24.13 21.19 38.79
CA ALA A 7 -23.57 21.62 37.52
C ALA A 7 -22.36 22.55 37.70
N ILE A 8 -22.40 23.45 38.69
CA ILE A 8 -21.28 24.33 39.05
C ILE A 8 -20.09 23.50 39.56
N LYS A 9 -20.31 22.52 40.44
CA LYS A 9 -19.25 21.62 40.94
C LYS A 9 -18.61 20.82 39.81
N ILE A 10 -19.41 20.29 38.88
CA ILE A 10 -18.90 19.60 37.68
C ILE A 10 -18.02 20.54 36.85
N ALA A 11 -18.49 21.76 36.56
CA ALA A 11 -17.73 22.74 35.78
C ALA A 11 -16.40 23.13 36.46
N LYS A 12 -16.40 23.30 37.80
CA LYS A 12 -15.19 23.56 38.58
C LYS A 12 -14.18 22.42 38.46
N ILE A 13 -14.64 21.17 38.60
CA ILE A 13 -13.79 19.98 38.41
C ILE A 13 -13.24 19.95 36.99
N THR A 14 -14.08 20.11 35.96
CA THR A 14 -13.64 20.13 34.56
C THR A 14 -12.56 21.18 34.32
N ARG A 15 -12.70 22.37 34.91
CA ARG A 15 -11.69 23.44 34.79
C ARG A 15 -10.36 23.04 35.43
N ILE A 16 -10.38 22.53 36.66
CA ILE A 16 -9.17 22.12 37.40
C ILE A 16 -8.44 21.00 36.65
N ILE A 17 -9.16 19.96 36.22
CA ILE A 17 -8.58 18.84 35.48
C ILE A 17 -8.08 19.27 34.09
N GLY A 18 -8.80 20.17 33.42
CA GLY A 18 -8.39 20.72 32.13
C GLY A 18 -7.11 21.55 32.24
N GLU A 19 -6.99 22.37 33.29
CA GLU A 19 -5.77 23.14 33.58
C GLU A 19 -4.59 22.23 33.90
N TRP A 20 -4.81 21.17 34.68
CA TRP A 20 -3.80 20.14 34.96
C TRP A 20 -3.28 19.51 33.67
N LYS A 21 -4.19 19.05 32.81
CA LYS A 21 -3.83 18.46 31.52
C LYS A 21 -3.04 19.44 30.65
N TYR A 22 -3.48 20.69 30.57
CA TYR A 22 -2.82 21.71 29.77
C TYR A 22 -1.36 21.90 30.18
N ARG A 23 -1.06 21.87 31.49
CA ARG A 23 0.30 21.98 32.01
C ARG A 23 1.15 20.74 31.72
N LEU A 24 0.59 19.54 31.92
CA LEU A 24 1.25 18.30 31.53
C LEU A 24 1.61 18.27 30.04
N ASP A 25 0.71 18.73 29.17
CA ASP A 25 0.96 18.74 27.72
C ASP A 25 2.04 19.78 27.31
N LEU A 26 2.39 20.74 28.17
CA LEU A 26 3.38 21.78 27.90
C LEU A 26 4.78 21.44 28.41
N ASP A 27 4.89 21.08 29.69
CA ASP A 27 6.18 21.02 30.39
C ASP A 27 6.46 19.64 31.04
N ASP A 28 5.60 18.63 30.83
CA ASP A 28 5.62 17.29 31.46
C ASP A 28 5.60 17.27 33.01
N GLU A 29 5.68 18.44 33.66
CA GLU A 29 5.59 18.66 35.10
C GLU A 29 4.46 19.65 35.45
N VAL A 30 3.90 19.51 36.65
CA VAL A 30 2.82 20.35 37.18
C VAL A 30 3.22 20.93 38.52
N GLU A 31 3.43 22.25 38.54
CA GLU A 31 3.54 23.02 39.77
C GLU A 31 2.17 23.11 40.45
N ILE A 32 1.95 22.32 41.49
CA ILE A 32 0.65 22.22 42.17
C ILE A 32 0.29 23.48 42.92
N GLU A 33 1.28 24.21 43.42
CA GLU A 33 1.13 25.47 44.15
C GLU A 33 0.50 26.57 43.29
N THR A 34 0.63 26.48 41.97
CA THR A 34 0.06 27.45 41.03
C THR A 34 -1.33 27.04 40.53
N LEU A 35 -1.87 25.91 40.99
CA LEU A 35 -3.25 25.50 40.72
C LEU A 35 -4.24 26.17 41.68
N SER A 36 -5.53 26.10 41.33
CA SER A 36 -6.59 26.67 42.15
C SER A 36 -6.61 26.03 43.56
N PRO A 37 -6.69 26.82 44.65
CA PRO A 37 -6.78 26.28 46.02
C PRO A 37 -8.06 25.45 46.24
N ASP A 38 -9.07 25.66 45.40
CA ASP A 38 -10.27 24.84 45.25
C ASP A 38 -9.95 23.34 45.00
N LEU A 39 -8.73 23.00 44.59
CA LEU A 39 -8.26 21.62 44.39
C LEU A 39 -8.44 20.74 45.62
N LEU A 40 -8.26 21.28 46.84
CA LEU A 40 -8.43 20.51 48.07
C LEU A 40 -9.88 20.04 48.29
N HIS A 41 -10.85 20.69 47.65
CA HIS A 41 -12.27 20.34 47.74
C HIS A 41 -12.73 19.39 46.64
N ILE A 42 -11.86 19.01 45.70
CA ILE A 42 -12.24 18.27 44.50
C ILE A 42 -12.83 16.89 44.82
N ASP A 43 -12.31 16.22 45.85
CA ASP A 43 -12.82 14.95 46.37
C ASP A 43 -14.23 15.09 46.97
N GLU A 44 -14.41 16.10 47.83
CA GLU A 44 -15.71 16.41 48.44
C GLU A 44 -16.77 16.63 47.37
N TRP A 45 -16.45 17.44 46.36
CA TRP A 45 -17.37 17.72 45.26
C TRP A 45 -17.75 16.47 44.47
N VAL A 46 -16.80 15.57 44.17
CA VAL A 46 -17.13 14.31 43.48
C VAL A 46 -18.07 13.43 44.30
N ARG A 47 -17.87 13.33 45.62
CA ARG A 47 -18.80 12.57 46.48
C ARG A 47 -20.20 13.17 46.49
N GLU A 48 -20.28 14.49 46.62
CA GLU A 48 -21.55 15.21 46.62
C GLU A 48 -22.30 15.08 45.29
N ILE A 49 -21.58 15.17 44.17
CA ILE A 49 -22.12 14.88 42.84
C ILE A 49 -22.65 13.44 42.77
N GLY A 50 -21.87 12.47 43.27
CA GLY A 50 -22.28 11.07 43.27
C GLY A 50 -23.51 10.80 44.13
N LEU A 51 -23.64 11.42 45.30
CA LEU A 51 -24.84 11.32 46.15
C LEU A 51 -26.06 11.93 45.45
N TYR A 52 -25.90 13.10 44.85
CA TYR A 52 -27.00 13.76 44.15
C TYR A 52 -27.49 12.94 42.96
N ILE A 53 -26.59 12.42 42.11
CA ILE A 53 -26.97 11.67 40.91
C ILE A 53 -27.64 10.34 41.24
N LYS A 54 -27.22 9.66 42.31
CA LYS A 54 -27.90 8.46 42.81
C LYS A 54 -29.36 8.72 43.20
N GLN A 55 -29.64 9.90 43.73
CA GLN A 55 -30.99 10.30 44.15
C GLN A 55 -31.80 10.94 43.03
N ASN A 56 -31.13 11.61 42.09
CA ASN A 56 -31.73 12.38 41.00
C ASN A 56 -31.01 12.06 39.68
N PRO A 57 -31.29 10.89 39.08
CA PRO A 57 -30.73 10.50 37.79
C PRO A 57 -30.94 11.58 36.73
N SER A 58 -29.86 11.99 36.06
CA SER A 58 -29.91 13.06 35.06
C SER A 58 -28.95 12.78 33.90
N PRO A 59 -29.46 12.45 32.70
CA PRO A 59 -28.63 12.15 31.53
C PRO A 59 -27.70 13.30 31.15
N ILE A 60 -28.14 14.55 31.33
CA ILE A 60 -27.35 15.74 31.04
C ILE A 60 -26.14 15.86 31.98
N LEU A 61 -26.35 15.63 33.28
CA LEU A 61 -25.25 15.69 34.25
C LEU A 61 -24.30 14.49 34.09
N ALA A 62 -24.86 13.30 33.84
CA ALA A 62 -24.07 12.10 33.55
C ALA A 62 -23.16 12.32 32.34
N HIS A 63 -23.67 12.92 31.26
CA HIS A 63 -22.86 13.27 30.10
C HIS A 63 -21.73 14.26 30.44
N GLN A 64 -22.02 15.33 31.20
CA GLN A 64 -21.01 16.28 31.63
C GLN A 64 -19.90 15.64 32.47
N ILE A 65 -20.26 14.70 33.36
CA ILE A 65 -19.30 13.94 34.18
C ILE A 65 -18.42 13.04 33.33
N THR A 66 -19.00 12.30 32.38
CA THR A 66 -18.22 11.44 31.47
C THR A 66 -17.25 12.23 30.60
N ASN A 67 -17.53 13.52 30.35
CA ASN A 67 -16.67 14.41 29.58
C ASN A 67 -15.53 15.05 30.38
N ILE A 68 -15.47 14.89 31.71
CA ILE A 68 -14.37 15.45 32.52
C ILE A 68 -13.02 14.86 32.08
N GLY A 69 -12.97 13.55 31.81
CA GLY A 69 -11.81 12.86 31.24
C GLY A 69 -10.55 12.87 32.11
N PHE A 70 -9.46 12.33 31.57
CA PHE A 70 -8.07 12.42 32.06
C PHE A 70 -7.77 11.91 33.49
N THR A 71 -8.72 11.21 34.12
CA THR A 71 -8.55 10.63 35.47
C THR A 71 -7.35 9.67 35.54
N ASP A 72 -7.12 8.86 34.50
CA ASP A 72 -6.01 7.89 34.49
C ASP A 72 -4.63 8.58 34.34
N LEU A 73 -4.55 9.66 33.57
CA LEU A 73 -3.32 10.47 33.45
C LEU A 73 -2.98 11.14 34.78
N LEU A 74 -3.99 11.68 35.45
CA LEU A 74 -3.81 12.30 36.76
C LEU A 74 -3.36 11.28 37.82
N GLU A 75 -3.97 10.08 37.84
CA GLU A 75 -3.54 9.01 38.75
C GLU A 75 -2.07 8.64 38.51
N THR A 76 -1.70 8.44 37.24
CA THR A 76 -0.31 8.10 36.86
C THR A 76 0.66 9.15 37.36
N TYR A 77 0.40 10.43 37.08
CA TYR A 77 1.25 11.54 37.49
C TYR A 77 1.40 11.63 39.02
N VAL A 78 0.30 11.51 39.76
CA VAL A 78 0.29 11.60 41.23
C VAL A 78 1.04 10.44 41.88
N GLN A 79 1.02 9.24 41.27
CA GLN A 79 1.81 8.11 41.77
C GLN A 79 3.31 8.29 41.51
N GLU A 80 3.68 8.83 40.34
CA GLU A 80 5.08 9.06 39.96
C GLU A 80 5.75 10.16 40.80
N HIS A 81 5.03 11.25 41.09
CA HIS A 81 5.57 12.43 41.78
C HIS A 81 5.14 12.51 43.26
N LYS A 82 4.68 11.40 43.85
CA LYS A 82 4.09 11.38 45.20
C LYS A 82 4.97 12.00 46.30
N GLN A 83 6.29 11.94 46.16
CA GLN A 83 7.26 12.48 47.13
C GLN A 83 7.48 13.99 46.99
N GLU A 84 7.09 14.57 45.86
CA GLU A 84 7.30 15.98 45.49
C GLU A 84 6.05 16.83 45.73
N ILE A 85 4.91 16.18 45.95
CA ILE A 85 3.61 16.82 46.19
C ILE A 85 3.33 16.85 47.69
N GLU A 86 2.84 17.98 48.21
CA GLU A 86 2.44 18.06 49.62
C GLU A 86 1.30 17.09 49.95
N GLU A 87 1.37 16.50 51.15
CA GLU A 87 0.49 15.41 51.61
C GLU A 87 -1.03 15.72 51.48
N PRO A 88 -1.52 16.95 51.78
CA PRO A 88 -2.93 17.28 51.60
C PRO A 88 -3.43 17.16 50.15
N PHE A 89 -2.59 17.53 49.17
CA PHE A 89 -2.94 17.43 47.75
C PHE A 89 -2.88 15.98 47.27
N VAL A 90 -1.88 15.20 47.70
CA VAL A 90 -1.81 13.76 47.42
C VAL A 90 -3.07 13.06 47.93
N TRP A 91 -3.54 13.40 49.13
CA TRP A 91 -4.76 12.84 49.70
C TRP A 91 -6.01 13.21 48.89
N ALA A 92 -6.19 14.50 48.56
CA ALA A 92 -7.34 14.98 47.81
C ALA A 92 -7.43 14.36 46.40
N LEU A 93 -6.30 14.29 45.70
CA LEU A 93 -6.21 13.74 44.33
C LEU A 93 -6.47 12.24 44.29
N ASN A 94 -5.91 11.46 45.22
CA ASN A 94 -6.14 10.02 45.28
C ASN A 94 -7.61 9.68 45.59
N ASN A 95 -8.23 10.41 46.53
CA ASN A 95 -9.65 10.20 46.83
C ASN A 95 -10.56 10.65 45.69
N TYR A 96 -10.21 11.75 45.01
CA TYR A 96 -10.86 12.16 43.77
C TYR A 96 -10.84 11.06 42.71
N VAL A 97 -9.67 10.47 42.39
CA VAL A 97 -9.56 9.40 41.40
C VAL A 97 -10.46 8.22 41.76
N LYS A 98 -10.43 7.79 43.03
CA LYS A 98 -11.24 6.67 43.53
C LYS A 98 -12.75 6.96 43.39
N HIS A 99 -13.21 8.11 43.86
CA HIS A 99 -14.62 8.46 43.82
C HIS A 99 -15.10 8.76 42.39
N MET A 100 -14.23 9.35 41.56
CA MET A 100 -14.55 9.67 40.17
C MET A 100 -14.69 8.40 39.34
N ARG A 101 -13.83 7.39 39.53
CA ARG A 101 -13.99 6.06 38.90
C ARG A 101 -15.32 5.41 39.27
N THR A 102 -15.68 5.46 40.54
CA THR A 102 -16.96 4.93 41.03
C THR A 102 -18.13 5.66 40.38
N LEU A 103 -18.06 6.99 40.30
CA LEU A 103 -19.08 7.83 39.68
C LEU A 103 -19.20 7.59 38.17
N LEU A 104 -18.08 7.44 37.47
CA LEU A 104 -18.05 7.11 36.04
C LEU A 104 -18.65 5.73 35.77
N SER A 105 -18.34 4.72 36.59
CA SER A 105 -18.98 3.39 36.49
C SER A 105 -20.49 3.49 36.62
N PHE A 106 -20.96 4.22 37.66
CA PHE A 106 -22.38 4.43 37.88
C PHE A 106 -23.06 5.14 36.69
N CYS A 107 -22.45 6.21 36.16
CA CYS A 107 -22.99 6.92 34.99
C CYS A 107 -23.04 6.03 33.74
N ASN A 108 -22.04 5.15 33.56
CA ASN A 108 -22.01 4.20 32.45
C ASN A 108 -23.10 3.14 32.59
N GLU A 109 -23.27 2.56 33.78
CA GLU A 109 -24.33 1.58 34.09
C GLU A 109 -25.72 2.18 33.84
N GLN A 110 -25.98 3.37 34.38
CA GLN A 110 -27.24 4.08 34.15
C GLN A 110 -27.47 4.37 32.65
N SER A 111 -26.42 4.76 31.92
CA SER A 111 -26.50 4.96 30.47
C SER A 111 -26.79 3.66 29.70
N ILE A 112 -26.34 2.50 30.18
CA ILE A 112 -26.69 1.19 29.59
C ILE A 112 -28.17 0.91 29.80
N GLU A 113 -28.68 1.14 31.01
CA GLU A 113 -30.10 0.92 31.34
C GLU A 113 -31.03 1.84 30.54
N GLU A 114 -30.68 3.13 30.38
CA GLU A 114 -31.44 4.10 29.59
C GLU A 114 -31.54 3.73 28.10
N ARG A 115 -30.55 2.99 27.57
CA ARG A 115 -30.58 2.49 26.18
C ARG A 115 -31.53 1.32 25.98
N GLY A 116 -32.04 0.71 27.05
CA GLY A 116 -33.03 -0.35 27.03
C GLY A 116 -32.67 -1.49 26.05
N PRO A 117 -33.50 -1.77 25.03
CA PRO A 117 -33.26 -2.84 24.06
C PRO A 117 -32.02 -2.60 23.18
N TYR A 118 -31.46 -1.39 23.16
CA TYR A 118 -30.32 -0.98 22.32
C TYR A 118 -29.01 -0.87 23.10
N ARG A 119 -28.89 -1.56 24.24
CA ARG A 119 -27.71 -1.54 25.13
C ARG A 119 -26.37 -1.85 24.44
N ASP A 120 -26.40 -2.64 23.38
CA ASP A 120 -25.22 -3.04 22.61
C ASP A 120 -24.72 -1.94 21.65
N LEU A 121 -25.51 -0.88 21.46
CA LEU A 121 -25.15 0.31 20.68
C LEU A 121 -24.66 1.43 21.60
N ILE A 122 -23.71 2.22 21.13
CA ILE A 122 -23.29 3.43 21.85
C ILE A 122 -24.41 4.48 21.85
N ALA A 123 -24.45 5.37 22.84
CA ALA A 123 -25.58 6.30 23.04
C ALA A 123 -26.06 7.05 21.78
N PRO A 124 -25.20 7.61 20.89
CA PRO A 124 -25.66 8.28 19.67
C PRO A 124 -26.33 7.35 18.64
N LEU A 125 -26.05 6.05 18.72
CA LEU A 125 -26.57 5.02 17.82
C LEU A 125 -27.71 4.21 18.44
N ALA A 126 -27.97 4.35 19.74
CA ALA A 126 -28.91 3.53 20.48
C ALA A 126 -30.36 3.97 20.28
N ASN A 127 -30.89 3.74 19.08
CA ASN A 127 -32.29 3.97 18.72
C ASN A 127 -32.80 2.91 17.74
N GLU A 128 -34.12 2.83 17.62
CA GLU A 128 -34.82 1.84 16.80
C GLU A 128 -34.41 1.87 15.33
N GLN A 129 -34.31 3.05 14.74
CA GLN A 129 -34.00 3.21 13.33
C GLN A 129 -32.59 2.68 13.01
N VAL A 130 -31.60 3.06 13.81
CA VAL A 130 -30.21 2.58 13.64
C VAL A 130 -30.13 1.08 13.88
N ALA A 131 -30.79 0.55 14.92
CA ALA A 131 -30.83 -0.88 15.19
C ALA A 131 -31.43 -1.67 14.01
N ALA A 132 -32.56 -1.22 13.46
CA ALA A 132 -33.19 -1.85 12.30
C ALA A 132 -32.30 -1.83 11.05
N LEU A 133 -31.56 -0.74 10.81
CA LEU A 133 -30.62 -0.65 9.70
C LEU A 133 -29.38 -1.54 9.88
N LEU A 134 -28.87 -1.65 11.11
CA LEU A 134 -27.76 -2.54 11.42
C LEU A 134 -28.19 -4.01 11.40
N GLN A 135 -29.44 -4.32 11.74
CA GLN A 135 -30.00 -5.67 11.66
C GLN A 135 -29.89 -6.24 10.24
N ARG A 136 -30.04 -5.42 9.19
CA ARG A 136 -29.83 -5.87 7.80
C ARG A 136 -28.42 -6.45 7.58
N ALA A 137 -27.41 -5.88 8.23
CA ALA A 137 -26.04 -6.37 8.16
C ALA A 137 -25.78 -7.58 9.08
N VAL A 138 -26.56 -7.72 10.15
CA VAL A 138 -26.59 -8.94 10.99
C VAL A 138 -27.18 -10.11 10.19
N ASP A 139 -28.33 -9.89 9.55
CA ASP A 139 -29.01 -10.91 8.73
C ASP A 139 -28.14 -11.35 7.53
N ALA A 140 -27.31 -10.44 7.01
CA ALA A 140 -26.33 -10.72 5.96
C ALA A 140 -25.03 -11.39 6.48
N GLY A 141 -24.91 -11.64 7.79
CA GLY A 141 -23.75 -12.29 8.41
C GLY A 141 -22.47 -11.43 8.43
N ILE A 142 -22.59 -10.10 8.33
CA ILE A 142 -21.47 -9.16 8.36
C ILE A 142 -21.20 -8.69 9.81
N LEU A 143 -22.27 -8.54 10.58
CA LEU A 143 -22.27 -8.23 11.99
C LEU A 143 -22.86 -9.40 12.80
N ASP A 144 -22.51 -9.51 14.07
CA ASP A 144 -23.12 -10.45 15.02
C ASP A 144 -24.39 -9.85 15.66
N CYS A 145 -25.05 -10.64 16.51
CA CYS A 145 -26.27 -10.21 17.21
C CYS A 145 -26.07 -9.03 18.19
N HIS A 146 -24.82 -8.63 18.46
CA HIS A 146 -24.46 -7.46 19.27
C HIS A 146 -23.98 -6.29 18.40
N TYR A 147 -24.26 -6.34 17.09
CA TYR A 147 -23.87 -5.33 16.11
C TYR A 147 -22.35 -5.15 15.97
N GLN A 148 -21.56 -6.15 16.36
CA GLN A 148 -20.10 -6.16 16.22
C GLN A 148 -19.67 -6.89 14.94
N PRO A 149 -18.54 -6.52 14.31
CA PRO A 149 -18.10 -7.17 13.08
C PRO A 149 -17.67 -8.62 13.33
N VAL A 150 -18.20 -9.56 12.55
CA VAL A 150 -17.78 -10.97 12.65
C VAL A 150 -16.33 -11.16 12.16
N PRO A 151 -15.63 -12.23 12.61
CA PRO A 151 -14.29 -12.55 12.11
C PRO A 151 -14.26 -12.68 10.58
N GLY A 152 -13.38 -11.91 9.93
CA GLY A 152 -13.22 -11.92 8.47
C GLY A 152 -13.91 -10.76 7.74
N THR A 153 -14.80 -10.02 8.42
CA THR A 153 -15.45 -8.82 7.88
C THR A 153 -14.43 -7.79 7.42
N LYS A 154 -14.56 -7.35 6.16
CA LYS A 154 -13.63 -6.40 5.55
C LYS A 154 -13.97 -4.97 5.99
N VAL A 155 -12.93 -4.15 6.15
CA VAL A 155 -13.07 -2.72 6.51
C VAL A 155 -13.97 -1.97 5.52
N LEU A 156 -13.94 -2.33 4.24
CA LEU A 156 -14.79 -1.71 3.22
C LEU A 156 -16.28 -1.98 3.44
N GLN A 157 -16.66 -3.20 3.85
CA GLN A 157 -18.06 -3.54 4.14
C GLN A 157 -18.60 -2.65 5.28
N LEU A 158 -17.79 -2.49 6.33
CA LEU A 158 -18.11 -1.62 7.47
C LEU A 158 -18.17 -0.15 7.09
N LYS A 159 -17.33 0.29 6.14
CA LYS A 159 -17.38 1.66 5.59
C LYS A 159 -18.70 1.93 4.87
N VAL A 160 -19.17 0.98 4.06
CA VAL A 160 -20.44 1.09 3.34
C VAL A 160 -21.60 1.14 4.33
N ILE A 161 -21.64 0.24 5.32
CA ILE A 161 -22.67 0.24 6.38
C ILE A 161 -22.69 1.57 7.13
N ALA A 162 -21.54 2.03 7.62
CA ALA A 162 -21.45 3.29 8.37
C ALA A 162 -21.89 4.50 7.54
N PHE A 163 -21.51 4.56 6.26
CA PHE A 163 -21.97 5.60 5.34
C PHE A 163 -23.48 5.54 5.14
N ALA A 164 -24.01 4.36 4.82
CA ALA A 164 -25.43 4.15 4.55
C ALA A 164 -26.31 4.54 5.74
N VAL A 165 -26.02 3.99 6.92
CA VAL A 165 -26.77 4.30 8.15
C VAL A 165 -26.68 5.79 8.48
N SER A 166 -25.50 6.40 8.33
CA SER A 166 -25.34 7.83 8.59
C SER A 166 -26.10 8.71 7.60
N SER A 167 -26.13 8.35 6.32
CA SER A 167 -26.88 9.06 5.30
C SER A 167 -28.39 8.99 5.57
N ILE A 168 -28.90 7.82 5.97
CA ILE A 168 -30.33 7.63 6.27
C ILE A 168 -30.71 8.36 7.56
N CYS A 169 -29.89 8.27 8.61
CA CYS A 169 -30.16 8.89 9.92
C CYS A 169 -29.74 10.37 10.01
N GLY A 170 -29.12 10.94 8.97
CA GLY A 170 -28.71 12.34 8.94
C GLY A 170 -27.55 12.70 9.89
N PHE A 171 -26.62 11.76 10.15
CA PHE A 171 -25.48 12.05 11.02
C PHE A 171 -24.45 12.97 10.35
N PRO A 172 -24.01 14.07 11.00
CA PRO A 172 -23.09 15.04 10.39
C PRO A 172 -21.67 14.49 10.18
N ARG A 173 -21.28 13.45 10.92
CA ARG A 173 -19.97 12.79 10.80
C ARG A 173 -20.15 11.30 10.54
N ALA A 174 -20.14 10.91 9.26
CA ALA A 174 -20.58 9.60 8.79
C ALA A 174 -19.87 8.36 9.40
N TYR A 175 -18.68 8.51 9.97
CA TYR A 175 -17.88 7.37 10.46
C TYR A 175 -17.60 7.41 11.96
N MET A 176 -17.73 8.56 12.61
CA MET A 176 -17.22 8.79 13.97
C MET A 176 -17.84 7.87 15.01
N HIS A 177 -19.16 7.70 14.97
CA HIS A 177 -19.88 6.86 15.93
C HIS A 177 -19.60 5.37 15.70
N PHE A 178 -19.47 4.95 14.45
CA PHE A 178 -19.19 3.57 14.07
C PHE A 178 -17.74 3.16 14.36
N GLU A 179 -16.79 4.08 14.21
CA GLU A 179 -15.39 3.84 14.61
C GLU A 179 -15.29 3.55 16.10
N LYS A 180 -16.03 4.32 16.94
CA LYS A 180 -16.13 4.06 18.38
C LYS A 180 -16.83 2.73 18.69
N LEU A 181 -17.96 2.45 18.03
CA LEU A 181 -18.72 1.21 18.24
C LEU A 181 -17.85 -0.03 17.96
N TRP A 182 -17.05 0.00 16.90
CA TRP A 182 -16.23 -1.13 16.46
C TRP A 182 -14.76 -1.03 16.90
N LYS A 183 -14.44 -0.13 17.84
CA LYS A 183 -13.11 0.06 18.44
C LYS A 183 -11.99 0.28 17.41
N ARG A 184 -12.20 1.19 16.45
CA ARG A 184 -11.28 1.47 15.32
C ARG A 184 -10.62 2.85 15.37
N ASP A 185 -10.39 3.34 16.57
CA ASP A 185 -10.01 4.74 16.82
C ASP A 185 -8.52 5.01 16.47
N HIS A 186 -7.69 3.95 16.45
CA HIS A 186 -6.24 3.98 16.22
C HIS A 186 -5.82 3.11 15.03
N GLY A 187 -5.12 3.72 14.06
CA GLY A 187 -4.42 3.04 12.95
C GLY A 187 -5.30 2.33 11.89
N SER A 188 -6.57 2.07 12.18
CA SER A 188 -7.48 1.25 11.36
C SER A 188 -8.84 1.93 11.10
N ARG A 189 -8.84 3.26 11.05
CA ARG A 189 -10.05 4.08 10.83
C ARG A 189 -10.78 3.70 9.54
N ILE A 190 -12.09 3.70 9.61
CA ILE A 190 -12.97 3.30 8.51
C ILE A 190 -13.12 4.46 7.52
N GLY A 191 -13.11 5.70 8.03
CA GLY A 191 -13.12 6.91 7.21
C GLY A 191 -11.95 7.02 6.24
N THR A 192 -10.78 6.48 6.57
CA THR A 192 -9.56 6.56 5.73
C THR A 192 -9.42 5.41 4.73
N CYS A 193 -10.25 4.36 4.85
CA CYS A 193 -10.29 3.25 3.89
C CYS A 193 -10.73 3.77 2.51
N ARG A 194 -9.96 3.48 1.46
CA ARG A 194 -10.31 3.91 0.09
C ARG A 194 -11.29 2.92 -0.53
N ALA A 195 -12.37 3.44 -1.13
CA ALA A 195 -13.25 2.63 -1.95
C ALA A 195 -12.48 2.06 -3.17
N PRO A 196 -12.61 0.76 -3.49
CA PRO A 196 -12.04 0.19 -4.71
C PRO A 196 -12.61 0.88 -5.94
N LYS A 197 -11.78 1.07 -6.97
CA LYS A 197 -12.22 1.60 -8.27
C LYS A 197 -12.84 0.54 -9.18
N CYS A 198 -12.69 -0.72 -8.82
CA CYS A 198 -13.19 -1.86 -9.59
C CYS A 198 -14.33 -2.49 -8.81
N HIS A 199 -15.37 -2.92 -9.53
CA HIS A 199 -16.48 -3.67 -8.96
C HIS A 199 -15.95 -4.89 -8.22
N THR A 200 -16.29 -5.00 -6.95
CA THR A 200 -15.96 -6.18 -6.15
C THR A 200 -17.28 -6.76 -5.65
N GLU A 201 -17.53 -8.04 -5.89
CA GLU A 201 -18.86 -8.66 -5.66
C GLU A 201 -19.34 -8.48 -4.21
N TYR A 202 -18.43 -8.63 -3.23
CA TYR A 202 -18.75 -8.43 -1.82
C TYR A 202 -19.07 -6.97 -1.46
N TYR A 203 -18.63 -6.00 -2.26
CA TYR A 203 -18.90 -4.57 -2.04
C TYR A 203 -20.29 -4.17 -2.55
N GLU A 204 -20.69 -4.69 -3.71
CA GLU A 204 -22.04 -4.49 -4.25
C GLU A 204 -23.10 -5.20 -3.40
N ALA A 205 -22.78 -6.39 -2.88
CA ALA A 205 -23.68 -7.12 -1.98
C ALA A 205 -24.06 -6.31 -0.72
N VAL A 206 -23.13 -5.54 -0.14
CA VAL A 206 -23.43 -4.71 1.04
C VAL A 206 -24.24 -3.48 0.67
N LYS A 207 -23.98 -2.84 -0.47
CA LYS A 207 -24.81 -1.71 -0.93
C LYS A 207 -26.26 -2.13 -1.15
N ALA A 208 -26.48 -3.33 -1.68
CA ALA A 208 -27.82 -3.86 -1.92
C ALA A 208 -28.67 -4.00 -0.64
N LEU A 209 -28.05 -4.02 0.54
CA LEU A 209 -28.75 -3.99 1.84
C LEU A 209 -29.39 -2.62 2.13
N TYR A 210 -28.95 -1.57 1.44
CA TYR A 210 -29.37 -0.18 1.64
C TYR A 210 -29.74 0.49 0.31
N PRO A 211 -30.77 -0.03 -0.41
CA PRO A 211 -31.18 0.49 -1.72
C PRO A 211 -31.62 1.96 -1.70
N GLU A 212 -31.99 2.49 -0.53
CA GLU A 212 -32.40 3.88 -0.35
C GLU A 212 -31.23 4.89 -0.37
N VAL A 213 -29.98 4.42 -0.32
CA VAL A 213 -28.80 5.29 -0.21
C VAL A 213 -28.21 5.59 -1.57
N ASN A 214 -28.02 6.89 -1.86
CA ASN A 214 -27.24 7.31 -3.01
C ASN A 214 -25.73 7.21 -2.71
N PHE A 215 -25.11 6.14 -3.21
CA PHE A 215 -23.66 5.91 -3.05
C PHE A 215 -22.78 6.73 -4.00
N SER A 216 -23.33 7.61 -4.85
CA SER A 216 -22.51 8.45 -5.76
C SER A 216 -21.50 9.32 -5.02
N MET A 217 -21.83 9.79 -3.81
CA MET A 217 -20.95 10.56 -2.92
C MET A 217 -19.93 9.69 -2.17
N PHE A 218 -20.16 8.37 -2.12
CA PHE A 218 -19.25 7.39 -1.54
C PHE A 218 -18.19 6.95 -2.55
N GLU A 219 -18.57 6.89 -3.83
CA GLU A 219 -17.69 6.47 -4.91
C GLU A 219 -16.77 7.61 -5.34
N PRO A 220 -15.49 7.34 -5.63
CA PRO A 220 -14.64 8.36 -6.20
C PRO A 220 -15.20 8.72 -7.57
N GLU A 221 -15.41 10.03 -7.83
CA GLU A 221 -15.76 10.53 -9.16
C GLU A 221 -14.88 9.82 -10.19
N HIS A 222 -15.50 9.01 -11.05
CA HIS A 222 -14.86 8.53 -12.26
C HIS A 222 -14.54 9.78 -13.07
N THR A 223 -13.30 10.27 -12.93
CA THR A 223 -12.80 11.39 -13.71
C THR A 223 -13.08 11.03 -15.17
N LYS A 224 -13.93 11.84 -15.82
CA LYS A 224 -14.47 11.63 -17.17
C LYS A 224 -13.40 11.08 -18.12
N ALA A 225 -13.82 10.20 -19.05
CA ALA A 225 -13.01 9.64 -20.12
C ALA A 225 -11.94 10.64 -20.60
N ALA A 226 -10.68 10.36 -20.27
CA ALA A 226 -9.59 11.29 -20.46
C ALA A 226 -8.56 10.63 -21.39
N THR A 227 -8.64 10.99 -22.68
CA THR A 227 -7.58 10.73 -23.66
C THR A 227 -6.45 11.74 -23.46
N PHE A 228 -5.27 11.43 -23.99
CA PHE A 228 -4.10 12.31 -23.91
C PHE A 228 -4.28 13.52 -24.81
N TYR A 229 -4.02 14.71 -24.26
CA TYR A 229 -3.77 15.86 -25.12
C TYR A 229 -2.34 15.78 -25.63
N ALA A 230 -2.15 15.75 -26.95
CA ALA A 230 -0.86 15.73 -27.61
C ALA A 230 -0.86 16.75 -28.76
N PRO A 231 -0.12 17.87 -28.64
CA PRO A 231 -0.05 18.89 -29.69
C PRO A 231 0.83 18.48 -30.88
N GLN A 232 1.50 17.33 -30.79
CA GLN A 232 2.28 16.73 -31.88
C GLN A 232 1.44 16.52 -33.14
N SER A 233 2.09 16.56 -34.30
CA SER A 233 1.43 16.33 -35.59
C SER A 233 0.93 14.90 -35.72
N GLU A 234 0.02 14.66 -36.67
CA GLU A 234 -0.40 13.29 -37.00
C GLU A 234 0.77 12.42 -37.49
N ASP A 235 1.75 13.02 -38.17
CA ASP A 235 2.95 12.31 -38.64
C ASP A 235 3.83 11.86 -37.47
N ASP A 236 4.01 12.70 -36.44
CA ASP A 236 4.75 12.32 -35.22
C ASP A 236 4.05 11.18 -34.47
N LYS A 237 2.72 11.24 -34.38
CA LYS A 237 1.91 10.18 -33.76
C LYS A 237 2.01 8.88 -34.57
N ARG A 238 1.98 8.96 -35.91
CA ARG A 238 2.15 7.79 -36.81
C ARG A 238 3.53 7.17 -36.67
N ASP A 239 4.57 7.99 -36.62
CA ASP A 239 5.94 7.51 -36.42
C ASP A 239 6.12 6.83 -35.05
N MET A 240 5.58 7.42 -33.98
CA MET A 240 5.55 6.79 -32.66
C MET A 240 4.82 5.45 -32.71
N TYR A 241 3.63 5.39 -33.29
CA TYR A 241 2.85 4.16 -33.44
C TYR A 241 3.63 3.05 -34.16
N GLN A 242 4.17 3.34 -35.34
CA GLN A 242 4.94 2.38 -36.12
C GLN A 242 6.16 1.88 -35.37
N THR A 243 6.84 2.79 -34.66
CA THR A 243 8.05 2.45 -33.90
C THR A 243 7.73 1.61 -32.66
N LEU A 244 6.61 1.88 -31.97
CA LEU A 244 6.14 1.08 -30.83
C LEU A 244 5.74 -0.33 -31.25
N ILE A 245 5.10 -0.51 -32.42
CA ILE A 245 4.84 -1.85 -32.98
C ILE A 245 6.15 -2.54 -33.33
N ARG A 246 7.03 -1.87 -34.10
CA ARG A 246 8.30 -2.44 -34.58
C ARG A 246 9.17 -3.00 -33.45
N TYR A 247 9.20 -2.33 -32.30
CA TYR A 247 9.99 -2.76 -31.14
C TYR A 247 9.18 -3.52 -30.08
N GLY A 248 7.94 -3.93 -30.40
CA GLY A 248 7.13 -4.83 -29.57
C GLY A 248 6.71 -4.24 -28.23
N TYR A 249 6.43 -2.93 -28.17
CA TYR A 249 5.91 -2.26 -26.97
C TYR A 249 4.39 -2.38 -26.85
N ILE A 250 3.71 -2.33 -27.99
CA ILE A 250 2.25 -2.51 -28.10
C ILE A 250 1.93 -3.71 -28.97
N ALA A 251 0.72 -4.24 -28.83
CA ALA A 251 0.34 -5.47 -29.51
C ALA A 251 0.32 -5.30 -31.04
N PRO A 252 0.85 -6.27 -31.82
CA PRO A 252 1.00 -6.15 -33.27
C PRO A 252 -0.33 -6.00 -34.03
N GLU A 253 -1.43 -6.45 -33.43
CA GLU A 253 -2.80 -6.30 -33.94
C GLU A 253 -3.43 -4.92 -33.65
N THR A 254 -2.73 -4.05 -32.90
CA THR A 254 -3.19 -2.69 -32.63
C THR A 254 -3.25 -1.92 -33.95
N THR A 255 -4.44 -1.45 -34.33
CA THR A 255 -4.60 -0.63 -35.54
C THR A 255 -4.25 0.84 -35.27
N TRP A 256 -3.98 1.59 -36.34
CA TRP A 256 -3.73 3.03 -36.24
C TRP A 256 -4.92 3.77 -35.62
N GLU A 257 -6.15 3.41 -35.95
CA GLU A 257 -7.38 4.01 -35.41
C GLU A 257 -7.48 3.76 -33.90
N THR A 258 -7.10 2.56 -33.46
CA THR A 258 -7.08 2.21 -32.03
C THR A 258 -6.02 3.04 -31.30
N PHE A 259 -4.82 3.16 -31.87
CA PHE A 259 -3.74 3.94 -31.26
C PHE A 259 -4.03 5.44 -31.26
N SER A 260 -4.42 6.02 -32.40
CA SER A 260 -4.74 7.45 -32.51
C SER A 260 -5.93 7.86 -31.64
N GLY A 261 -6.87 6.94 -31.37
CA GLY A 261 -7.96 7.13 -30.42
C GLY A 261 -7.50 7.52 -29.01
N ILE A 262 -6.29 7.15 -28.57
CA ILE A 262 -5.78 7.55 -27.24
C ILE A 262 -5.55 9.06 -27.12
N PHE A 263 -5.63 9.82 -28.23
CA PHE A 263 -5.46 11.27 -28.27
C PHE A 263 -6.78 12.04 -28.52
N ASP A 264 -7.88 11.35 -28.80
CA ASP A 264 -9.15 11.97 -29.17
C ASP A 264 -10.32 11.20 -28.54
N THR A 265 -11.01 11.86 -27.59
CA THR A 265 -12.14 11.25 -26.87
C THR A 265 -13.28 10.84 -27.79
N GLY A 266 -13.49 11.55 -28.90
CA GLY A 266 -14.54 11.23 -29.88
C GLY A 266 -14.21 10.04 -30.78
N ARG A 267 -12.92 9.69 -30.89
CA ARG A 267 -12.43 8.55 -31.70
C ARG A 267 -11.97 7.36 -30.86
N PHE A 268 -11.88 7.52 -29.53
CA PHE A 268 -11.45 6.46 -28.63
C PHE A 268 -12.45 5.30 -28.63
N SER A 269 -12.05 4.17 -29.20
CA SER A 269 -12.88 2.95 -29.27
C SER A 269 -12.53 1.96 -28.16
N ARG A 270 -11.25 1.69 -27.96
CA ARG A 270 -10.76 0.76 -26.94
C ARG A 270 -9.32 1.11 -26.52
N PRO A 271 -8.89 0.64 -25.33
CA PRO A 271 -7.52 0.79 -24.87
C PRO A 271 -6.50 0.07 -25.78
N VAL A 272 -5.27 0.56 -25.79
CA VAL A 272 -4.12 -0.08 -26.44
C VAL A 272 -3.51 -1.14 -25.51
N GLU A 273 -3.28 -2.34 -26.04
CA GLU A 273 -2.63 -3.41 -25.29
C GLU A 273 -1.10 -3.20 -25.25
N TRP A 274 -0.58 -3.01 -24.05
CA TRP A 274 0.84 -2.78 -23.78
C TRP A 274 1.53 -4.09 -23.37
N LEU A 275 2.51 -4.51 -24.18
CA LEU A 275 3.15 -5.82 -24.06
C LEU A 275 4.27 -5.88 -23.02
N LYS A 276 4.71 -4.72 -22.50
CA LYS A 276 5.81 -4.66 -21.52
C LYS A 276 5.30 -4.52 -20.09
N GLY A 277 6.22 -4.44 -19.12
CA GLY A 277 5.84 -4.31 -17.71
C GLY A 277 5.21 -2.96 -17.38
N GLN A 278 4.45 -2.91 -16.28
CA GLN A 278 3.78 -1.69 -15.82
C GLN A 278 4.73 -0.51 -15.56
N ARG A 279 5.97 -0.79 -15.11
CA ARG A 279 6.99 0.24 -14.92
C ARG A 279 7.45 0.88 -16.23
N GLN A 280 7.54 0.10 -17.32
CA GLN A 280 7.85 0.63 -18.65
C GLN A 280 6.68 1.44 -19.21
N LEU A 281 5.45 1.00 -18.99
CA LEU A 281 4.28 1.81 -19.36
C LEU A 281 4.26 3.14 -18.59
N ALA A 282 4.57 3.12 -17.29
CA ALA A 282 4.69 4.34 -16.50
C ALA A 282 5.76 5.30 -17.04
N TYR A 283 6.91 4.73 -17.43
CA TYR A 283 7.99 5.49 -18.06
C TYR A 283 7.55 6.09 -19.39
N PHE A 284 6.95 5.29 -20.28
CA PHE A 284 6.42 5.77 -21.56
C PHE A 284 5.41 6.89 -21.39
N VAL A 285 4.36 6.68 -20.59
CA VAL A 285 3.28 7.65 -20.38
C VAL A 285 3.85 8.96 -19.86
N HIS A 286 4.79 8.91 -18.91
CA HIS A 286 5.41 10.13 -18.40
C HIS A 286 6.32 10.79 -19.43
N SER A 287 7.24 10.04 -20.05
CA SER A 287 8.21 10.58 -21.01
C SER A 287 7.53 11.17 -22.24
N ALA A 288 6.45 10.56 -22.71
CA ALA A 288 5.72 11.02 -23.89
C ALA A 288 4.72 12.15 -23.57
N PHE A 289 3.93 12.04 -22.49
CA PHE A 289 2.72 12.86 -22.35
C PHE A 289 2.68 13.80 -21.14
N HIS A 290 3.63 13.71 -20.20
CA HIS A 290 3.61 14.49 -18.95
C HIS A 290 3.50 16.00 -19.18
N ARG A 291 4.23 16.54 -20.17
CA ARG A 291 4.34 17.99 -20.43
C ARG A 291 2.99 18.69 -20.50
N PHE A 292 2.01 18.08 -21.17
CA PHE A 292 0.69 18.68 -21.37
C PHE A 292 -0.43 18.01 -20.56
N ASN A 293 -0.14 16.92 -19.85
CA ASN A 293 -1.16 16.14 -19.13
C ASN A 293 -0.90 16.03 -17.63
N LYS A 294 -0.03 16.88 -17.04
CA LYS A 294 0.49 16.75 -15.67
C LYS A 294 -0.53 16.37 -14.58
N ARG A 295 -1.72 16.98 -14.57
CA ARG A 295 -2.75 16.74 -13.54
C ARG A 295 -3.40 15.35 -13.64
N GLU A 296 -3.65 14.89 -14.86
CA GLU A 296 -4.44 13.67 -15.14
C GLU A 296 -3.62 12.56 -15.79
N LEU A 297 -2.31 12.74 -15.95
CA LEU A 297 -1.39 11.86 -16.68
C LEU A 297 -1.65 10.37 -16.42
N TRP A 298 -1.71 10.00 -15.15
CA TRP A 298 -1.87 8.62 -14.72
C TRP A 298 -3.31 8.12 -14.85
N VAL A 299 -4.30 9.01 -14.78
CA VAL A 299 -5.71 8.69 -15.05
C VAL A 299 -5.86 8.34 -16.52
N LYS A 300 -5.29 9.16 -17.40
CA LYS A 300 -5.28 8.95 -18.85
C LYS A 300 -4.54 7.67 -19.24
N GLY A 301 -3.42 7.37 -18.57
CA GLY A 301 -2.68 6.12 -18.76
C GLY A 301 -3.46 4.87 -18.32
N GLU A 302 -4.22 4.95 -17.23
CA GLU A 302 -5.10 3.87 -16.75
C GLU A 302 -6.27 3.64 -17.72
N TYR A 303 -6.80 4.72 -18.29
CA TYR A 303 -7.91 4.68 -19.23
C TYR A 303 -7.51 4.13 -20.61
N CYS A 304 -6.41 4.63 -21.17
CA CYS A 304 -6.01 4.36 -22.57
C CYS A 304 -5.23 3.07 -22.79
N PHE A 305 -4.77 2.37 -21.74
CA PHE A 305 -3.92 1.19 -21.87
C PHE A 305 -4.42 -0.03 -21.08
N ARG A 306 -4.00 -1.21 -21.52
CA ARG A 306 -4.16 -2.49 -20.82
C ARG A 306 -2.83 -3.25 -20.77
N ILE A 307 -2.65 -4.10 -19.77
CA ILE A 307 -1.50 -5.01 -19.65
C ILE A 307 -2.03 -6.41 -19.38
N ASN A 308 -1.78 -7.33 -20.30
CA ASN A 308 -2.39 -8.65 -20.33
C ASN A 308 -3.93 -8.56 -20.17
N GLY A 309 -4.58 -7.64 -20.89
CA GLY A 309 -6.01 -7.38 -20.80
C GLY A 309 -6.49 -6.68 -19.52
N ASN A 310 -5.62 -6.46 -18.52
CA ASN A 310 -5.99 -5.86 -17.24
C ASN A 310 -5.74 -4.35 -17.20
N ILE A 311 -6.54 -3.65 -16.39
CA ILE A 311 -6.37 -2.20 -16.15
C ILE A 311 -5.07 -1.97 -15.36
N PRO A 312 -4.16 -1.10 -15.83
CA PRO A 312 -2.96 -0.77 -15.08
C PRO A 312 -3.28 -0.09 -13.75
N HIS A 313 -2.71 -0.61 -12.65
CA HIS A 313 -2.83 -0.01 -11.32
C HIS A 313 -2.17 1.40 -11.21
N ARG A 314 -2.97 2.46 -11.04
CA ARG A 314 -2.49 3.86 -11.00
C ARG A 314 -1.36 4.12 -10.01
N ALA A 315 -1.45 3.62 -8.77
CA ALA A 315 -0.41 3.87 -7.77
C ALA A 315 0.92 3.21 -8.16
N SER A 316 0.87 2.10 -8.91
CA SER A 316 2.04 1.44 -9.45
C SER A 316 2.69 2.24 -10.58
N PHE A 317 1.93 3.02 -11.36
CA PHE A 317 2.51 3.99 -12.30
C PHE A 317 3.30 5.07 -11.58
N VAL A 318 2.66 5.74 -10.62
CA VAL A 318 3.28 6.83 -9.84
C VAL A 318 4.55 6.34 -9.16
N THR A 319 4.43 5.26 -8.38
CA THR A 319 5.58 4.71 -7.63
C THR A 319 6.64 4.13 -8.55
N GLY A 320 6.25 3.51 -9.67
CA GLY A 320 7.16 2.96 -10.66
C GLY A 320 8.05 4.03 -11.29
N TYR A 321 7.47 5.13 -11.76
CA TYR A 321 8.22 6.26 -12.31
C TYR A 321 9.02 7.01 -11.25
N SER A 322 8.41 7.32 -10.09
CA SER A 322 9.12 7.99 -8.98
C SER A 322 10.33 7.21 -8.49
N TRP A 323 10.27 5.87 -8.51
CA TRP A 323 11.43 5.04 -8.19
C TRP A 323 12.55 5.23 -9.22
N LEU A 324 12.24 5.18 -10.53
CA LEU A 324 13.23 5.41 -11.61
C LEU A 324 13.93 6.77 -11.47
N LYS A 325 13.15 7.81 -11.13
CA LYS A 325 13.69 9.15 -10.87
C LYS A 325 14.64 9.16 -9.66
N ARG A 326 14.24 8.57 -8.54
CA ARG A 326 15.06 8.53 -7.31
C ARG A 326 16.37 7.79 -7.49
N VAL A 327 16.39 6.70 -8.26
CA VAL A 327 17.62 5.94 -8.51
C VAL A 327 18.49 6.53 -9.62
N GLY A 328 18.06 7.63 -10.27
CA GLY A 328 18.80 8.28 -11.35
C GLY A 328 18.82 7.47 -12.65
N TRP A 329 17.76 6.72 -12.95
CA TRP A 329 17.72 5.79 -14.10
C TRP A 329 16.88 6.32 -15.27
N ILE A 330 16.37 7.56 -15.19
CA ILE A 330 15.51 8.15 -16.23
C ILE A 330 16.16 8.10 -17.62
N ASP A 331 17.46 8.35 -17.69
CA ASP A 331 18.17 8.40 -18.97
C ASP A 331 18.66 7.04 -19.48
N LYS A 332 18.58 5.99 -18.65
CA LYS A 332 19.17 4.67 -18.96
C LYS A 332 18.21 3.49 -18.84
N TYR A 333 16.98 3.70 -18.37
CA TYR A 333 16.03 2.61 -18.05
C TYR A 333 15.51 1.87 -19.28
N ASP A 334 15.16 2.60 -20.34
CA ASP A 334 14.76 2.03 -21.62
C ASP A 334 15.15 3.04 -22.70
N VAL A 335 16.38 2.92 -23.20
CA VAL A 335 16.98 3.90 -24.11
C VAL A 335 16.19 4.00 -25.41
N LYS A 336 15.72 2.86 -25.94
CA LYS A 336 14.94 2.85 -27.18
C LYS A 336 13.60 3.54 -26.97
N LEU A 337 12.93 3.25 -25.86
CA LEU A 337 11.66 3.93 -25.52
C LEU A 337 11.87 5.43 -25.27
N LYS A 338 13.02 5.82 -24.71
CA LYS A 338 13.41 7.22 -24.54
C LYS A 338 13.60 7.92 -25.88
N GLU A 339 14.36 7.32 -26.81
CA GLU A 339 14.55 7.83 -28.18
C GLU A 339 13.20 8.06 -28.87
N ILE A 340 12.27 7.10 -28.76
CA ILE A 340 10.90 7.22 -29.29
C ILE A 340 10.19 8.44 -28.68
N CYS A 341 10.24 8.60 -27.36
CA CYS A 341 9.59 9.70 -26.66
C CYS A 341 10.24 11.06 -26.96
N ASN A 342 11.57 11.10 -27.10
CA ASN A 342 12.34 12.31 -27.43
C ASN A 342 11.99 12.79 -28.84
N LYS A 343 12.01 11.87 -29.82
CA LYS A 343 11.64 12.16 -31.21
C LYS A 343 10.22 12.71 -31.29
N PHE A 344 9.27 12.06 -30.62
CA PHE A 344 7.88 12.53 -30.55
C PHE A 344 7.74 13.90 -29.88
N ASN A 345 8.56 14.22 -28.89
CA ASN A 345 8.51 15.52 -28.22
C ASN A 345 9.41 16.58 -28.87
N HIS A 346 10.02 16.29 -30.02
CA HIS A 346 11.02 17.14 -30.69
C HIS A 346 12.11 17.64 -29.74
N ILE A 347 12.58 16.75 -28.87
CA ILE A 347 13.70 17.03 -27.98
C ILE A 347 14.97 16.70 -28.76
N GLU A 348 15.73 17.73 -29.15
CA GLU A 348 17.06 17.55 -29.72
C GLU A 348 17.96 16.87 -28.68
N GLU A 349 18.48 15.68 -29.03
CA GLU A 349 19.49 15.02 -28.22
C GLU A 349 20.76 15.86 -28.32
N SER A 350 21.10 16.61 -27.27
CA SER A 350 22.46 17.12 -27.13
C SER A 350 23.38 15.90 -27.20
N THR A 351 24.25 15.90 -28.21
CA THR A 351 25.23 14.87 -28.56
C THR A 351 26.29 14.76 -27.47
N THR A 352 25.86 14.36 -26.28
CA THR A 352 26.71 14.08 -25.12
C THR A 352 25.92 13.25 -24.11
N ILE A 353 25.45 12.07 -24.55
CA ILE A 353 25.85 10.91 -23.73
C ILE A 353 27.37 10.92 -23.87
N LYS A 354 28.08 11.56 -22.92
CA LYS A 354 29.49 11.25 -22.74
C LYS A 354 29.50 9.74 -22.66
N GLU A 355 30.08 9.08 -23.65
CA GLU A 355 30.46 7.69 -23.55
C GLU A 355 31.51 7.62 -22.42
N THR A 356 31.07 7.78 -21.18
CA THR A 356 31.78 7.26 -20.02
C THR A 356 31.79 5.78 -20.28
N LYS A 357 32.94 5.28 -20.76
CA LYS A 357 33.19 3.92 -21.31
C LYS A 357 32.73 2.74 -20.43
N HIS A 358 32.06 2.97 -19.30
CA HIS A 358 31.65 1.97 -18.33
C HIS A 358 30.22 2.12 -17.77
N GLU A 359 29.36 3.01 -18.28
CA GLU A 359 28.01 3.20 -17.73
C GLU A 359 26.87 2.57 -18.57
N ARG A 360 26.04 1.77 -17.88
CA ARG A 360 25.08 0.81 -18.45
C ARG A 360 23.80 1.44 -18.99
N LEU A 361 23.50 1.14 -20.26
CA LEU A 361 22.19 1.32 -20.90
C LEU A 361 21.32 0.06 -20.70
N ILE A 362 20.05 0.20 -20.33
CA ILE A 362 19.11 -0.90 -20.19
C ILE A 362 18.21 -0.95 -21.43
N HIS A 363 18.25 -2.07 -22.15
CA HIS A 363 17.33 -2.38 -23.24
C HIS A 363 16.38 -3.49 -22.78
N THR A 364 15.16 -3.10 -22.43
CA THR A 364 14.07 -4.04 -22.11
C THR A 364 13.21 -4.37 -23.33
N SER A 365 13.59 -3.85 -24.51
CA SER A 365 13.00 -4.17 -25.81
C SER A 365 13.52 -5.48 -26.40
N LYS A 366 14.79 -5.85 -26.12
CA LYS A 366 15.43 -7.06 -26.66
C LYS A 366 14.89 -8.32 -25.99
N CYS A 367 14.61 -9.35 -26.78
CA CYS A 367 14.12 -10.63 -26.26
C CYS A 367 15.25 -11.57 -25.80
N VAL A 368 16.51 -11.23 -26.09
CA VAL A 368 17.73 -11.97 -25.71
C VAL A 368 18.45 -11.34 -24.50
N PHE A 369 19.32 -12.10 -23.83
CA PHE A 369 20.09 -11.62 -22.67
C PHE A 369 21.12 -10.56 -23.05
N TYR A 370 21.22 -9.51 -22.23
CA TYR A 370 22.39 -8.64 -22.24
C TYR A 370 23.50 -9.28 -21.39
N THR A 371 24.74 -9.12 -21.82
CA THR A 371 25.90 -9.40 -20.96
C THR A 371 27.07 -8.50 -21.29
N THR A 372 27.83 -8.10 -20.26
CA THR A 372 29.11 -7.40 -20.39
C THR A 372 30.29 -8.36 -20.63
N LYS A 373 30.06 -9.67 -20.53
CA LYS A 373 31.11 -10.69 -20.60
C LYS A 373 31.58 -10.91 -22.04
N GLY A 374 32.88 -11.15 -22.20
CA GLY A 374 33.49 -11.41 -23.50
C GLY A 374 33.21 -12.82 -24.02
N ASP A 375 33.59 -13.08 -25.26
CA ASP A 375 33.40 -14.41 -25.88
C ASP A 375 34.17 -15.52 -25.14
N LYS A 376 35.26 -15.19 -24.45
CA LYS A 376 36.01 -16.15 -23.62
C LYS A 376 35.18 -16.67 -22.45
N GLU A 377 34.51 -15.79 -21.71
CA GLU A 377 33.65 -16.14 -20.58
C GLU A 377 32.40 -16.88 -21.06
N LYS A 378 31.79 -16.42 -22.18
CA LYS A 378 30.65 -17.11 -22.81
C LYS A 378 31.01 -18.54 -23.23
N ARG A 379 32.19 -18.75 -23.83
CA ARG A 379 32.68 -20.10 -24.21
C ARG A 379 32.86 -21.00 -22.99
N LYS A 380 33.45 -20.48 -21.91
CA LYS A 380 33.61 -21.24 -20.66
C LYS A 380 32.25 -21.64 -20.06
N LEU A 381 31.29 -20.72 -20.05
CA LEU A 381 29.93 -21.00 -19.58
C LEU A 381 29.28 -22.11 -20.42
N TYR A 382 29.30 -21.95 -21.74
CA TYR A 382 28.82 -22.96 -22.69
C TYR A 382 29.45 -24.33 -22.45
N SER A 383 30.79 -24.42 -22.44
CA SER A 383 31.50 -25.68 -22.24
C SER A 383 31.13 -26.35 -20.91
N SER A 384 30.88 -25.57 -19.85
CA SER A 384 30.49 -26.09 -18.54
C SER A 384 29.07 -26.65 -18.54
N LEU A 385 28.15 -25.98 -19.23
CA LEU A 385 26.76 -26.42 -19.36
C LEU A 385 26.63 -27.69 -20.21
N VAL A 386 27.38 -27.79 -21.31
CA VAL A 386 27.42 -29.00 -22.16
C VAL A 386 28.04 -30.16 -21.39
N LYS A 387 29.20 -29.96 -20.74
CA LYS A 387 29.93 -31.02 -20.01
C LYS A 387 29.11 -31.65 -18.87
N LYS A 388 28.12 -30.93 -18.35
CA LYS A 388 27.27 -31.36 -17.22
C LYS A 388 25.84 -31.67 -17.66
N ASP A 389 25.61 -31.78 -18.97
CA ASP A 389 24.33 -32.12 -19.58
C ASP A 389 23.19 -31.22 -19.08
N TYR A 390 23.41 -29.90 -18.97
CA TYR A 390 22.38 -28.90 -18.63
C TYR A 390 21.66 -28.35 -19.87
N ILE A 391 22.35 -28.35 -21.00
CA ILE A 391 21.80 -28.00 -22.30
C ILE A 391 22.00 -29.17 -23.25
N ALA A 392 21.16 -29.27 -24.27
CA ALA A 392 21.16 -30.42 -25.15
C ALA A 392 22.46 -30.54 -25.96
N PRO A 393 22.98 -31.76 -26.19
CA PRO A 393 24.31 -32.00 -26.77
C PRO A 393 24.48 -31.46 -28.19
N GLU A 394 23.38 -31.31 -28.94
CA GLU A 394 23.32 -30.71 -30.27
C GLU A 394 23.47 -29.18 -30.27
N THR A 395 23.38 -28.54 -29.09
CA THR A 395 23.54 -27.10 -28.97
C THR A 395 24.97 -26.72 -29.30
N THR A 396 25.19 -26.03 -30.41
CA THR A 396 26.52 -25.50 -30.77
C THR A 396 26.81 -24.19 -30.01
N PHE A 397 28.10 -23.81 -29.90
CA PHE A 397 28.46 -22.52 -29.31
C PHE A 397 27.83 -21.33 -30.06
N SER A 398 27.65 -21.42 -31.38
CA SER A 398 26.99 -20.36 -32.16
C SER A 398 25.51 -20.23 -31.78
N MET A 399 24.79 -21.34 -31.62
CA MET A 399 23.41 -21.32 -31.12
C MET A 399 23.36 -20.76 -29.70
N PHE A 400 24.31 -21.15 -28.84
CA PHE A 400 24.39 -20.62 -27.48
C PHE A 400 24.67 -19.12 -27.45
N LYS A 401 25.59 -18.63 -28.29
CA LYS A 401 25.93 -17.21 -28.37
C LYS A 401 24.73 -16.34 -28.80
N GLY A 402 23.84 -16.89 -29.63
CA GLY A 402 22.62 -16.22 -30.06
C GLY A 402 21.71 -15.76 -28.92
N ILE A 403 21.75 -16.39 -27.73
CA ILE A 403 20.95 -15.90 -26.57
C ILE A 403 21.45 -14.57 -26.03
N PHE A 404 22.56 -14.04 -26.54
CA PHE A 404 23.11 -12.73 -26.21
C PHE A 404 23.08 -11.72 -27.36
N ASP A 405 22.70 -12.15 -28.56
CA ASP A 405 22.65 -11.31 -29.76
C ASP A 405 21.45 -11.68 -30.63
N GLU A 406 20.51 -10.74 -30.76
CA GLU A 406 19.25 -10.92 -31.47
C GLU A 406 19.45 -11.16 -32.96
N ALA A 407 20.53 -10.64 -33.57
CA ALA A 407 20.86 -10.90 -34.96
C ALA A 407 21.42 -12.32 -35.18
N GLU A 408 22.02 -12.92 -34.14
CA GLU A 408 22.56 -14.28 -34.17
C GLU A 408 21.57 -15.32 -33.60
N PHE A 409 20.44 -14.89 -33.03
CA PHE A 409 19.47 -15.76 -32.38
C PHE A 409 18.66 -16.58 -33.39
N LYS A 410 18.88 -17.90 -33.41
CA LYS A 410 18.22 -18.83 -34.34
C LYS A 410 17.04 -19.60 -33.72
N GLY A 411 16.88 -19.53 -32.39
CA GLY A 411 15.85 -20.26 -31.66
C GLY A 411 16.26 -20.56 -30.22
N PRO A 412 15.31 -20.98 -29.38
CA PRO A 412 15.55 -21.27 -27.98
C PRO A 412 16.48 -22.47 -27.79
N ILE A 413 17.29 -22.42 -26.73
CA ILE A 413 18.16 -23.52 -26.32
C ILE A 413 17.37 -24.51 -25.48
N GLN A 414 17.51 -25.79 -25.81
CA GLN A 414 16.91 -26.86 -25.04
C GLN A 414 17.66 -27.06 -23.71
N TRP A 415 16.99 -26.71 -22.61
CA TRP A 415 17.42 -26.98 -21.24
C TRP A 415 16.94 -28.36 -20.80
N THR A 416 17.85 -29.20 -20.31
CA THR A 416 17.59 -30.63 -20.07
C THR A 416 17.19 -30.96 -18.63
N LYS A 417 17.33 -30.00 -17.70
CA LYS A 417 17.00 -30.20 -16.28
C LYS A 417 15.67 -29.56 -15.90
N SER A 418 15.34 -29.55 -14.61
CA SER A 418 14.09 -28.97 -14.11
C SER A 418 14.01 -27.44 -14.33
N GLN A 419 12.79 -26.91 -14.37
CA GLN A 419 12.55 -25.46 -14.39
C GLN A 419 13.16 -24.76 -13.17
N ALA A 420 13.16 -25.40 -12.01
CA ALA A 420 13.71 -24.82 -10.80
C ALA A 420 15.24 -24.61 -10.93
N GLN A 421 15.94 -25.54 -11.58
CA GLN A 421 17.36 -25.43 -11.89
C GLN A 421 17.63 -24.37 -12.97
N LEU A 422 16.83 -24.30 -14.03
CA LEU A 422 16.94 -23.24 -15.05
C LEU A 422 16.76 -21.86 -14.42
N MET A 423 15.70 -21.70 -13.62
CA MET A 423 15.38 -20.47 -12.90
C MET A 423 16.55 -20.05 -11.99
N TYR A 424 17.09 -20.99 -11.21
CA TYR A 424 18.21 -20.74 -10.31
C TYR A 424 19.46 -20.30 -11.08
N PHE A 425 19.85 -21.05 -12.12
CA PHE A 425 20.99 -20.73 -12.97
C PHE A 425 20.85 -19.34 -13.63
N VAL A 426 19.73 -19.09 -14.30
CA VAL A 426 19.47 -17.82 -15.00
C VAL A 426 19.48 -16.64 -14.04
N HIS A 427 18.96 -16.80 -12.82
CA HIS A 427 19.07 -15.75 -11.82
C HIS A 427 20.52 -15.47 -11.44
N LEU A 428 21.31 -16.50 -11.14
CA LEU A 428 22.70 -16.30 -10.71
C LEU A 428 23.56 -15.72 -11.83
N ALA A 429 23.45 -16.27 -13.03
CA ALA A 429 24.30 -15.90 -14.15
C ALA A 429 23.91 -14.56 -14.79
N PHE A 430 22.61 -14.29 -14.94
CA PHE A 430 22.13 -13.21 -15.82
C PHE A 430 21.35 -12.10 -15.14
N LYS A 431 20.90 -12.26 -13.87
CA LYS A 431 20.06 -11.25 -13.21
C LYS A 431 20.74 -9.89 -13.10
N THR A 432 22.02 -9.88 -12.76
CA THR A 432 22.82 -8.65 -12.61
C THR A 432 22.81 -7.85 -13.92
N ASP A 433 23.02 -8.54 -15.04
CA ASP A 433 23.01 -7.97 -16.38
C ASP A 433 21.58 -7.76 -16.95
N ASN A 434 20.52 -8.30 -16.32
CA ASN A 434 19.13 -8.25 -16.81
C ASN A 434 18.08 -8.04 -15.68
N PRO A 435 18.12 -6.97 -14.88
CA PRO A 435 17.40 -6.84 -13.61
C PRO A 435 15.87 -6.76 -13.75
N PHE A 436 15.33 -6.44 -14.92
CA PHE A 436 13.90 -6.18 -15.08
C PHE A 436 13.13 -7.24 -15.88
N ASP A 437 13.82 -7.92 -16.79
CA ASP A 437 13.21 -8.76 -17.81
C ASP A 437 13.91 -10.12 -17.94
N VAL A 438 14.79 -10.49 -17.00
CA VAL A 438 15.48 -11.79 -16.97
C VAL A 438 14.53 -12.97 -17.23
N TRP A 439 13.33 -12.93 -16.68
CA TRP A 439 12.35 -14.01 -16.85
C TRP A 439 11.69 -13.99 -18.23
N VAL A 440 11.48 -12.81 -18.82
CA VAL A 440 10.96 -12.70 -20.19
C VAL A 440 11.99 -13.26 -21.17
N LYS A 441 13.26 -12.86 -21.01
CA LYS A 441 14.39 -13.38 -21.78
C LYS A 441 14.59 -14.87 -21.58
N CYS A 442 14.40 -15.38 -20.36
CA CYS A 442 14.47 -16.81 -20.08
C CYS A 442 13.43 -17.62 -20.87
N VAL A 443 12.17 -17.16 -20.89
CA VAL A 443 11.10 -17.81 -21.66
C VAL A 443 11.37 -17.77 -23.17
N HIS A 444 11.98 -16.70 -23.66
CA HIS A 444 12.29 -16.56 -25.09
C HIS A 444 13.51 -17.39 -25.51
N CYS A 445 14.55 -17.44 -24.69
CA CYS A 445 15.83 -18.06 -25.04
C CYS A 445 15.94 -19.55 -24.66
N PHE A 446 15.01 -20.11 -23.90
CA PHE A 446 15.07 -21.50 -23.45
C PHE A 446 13.75 -22.25 -23.65
N CYS A 447 13.85 -23.55 -23.90
CA CYS A 447 12.73 -24.51 -23.93
C CYS A 447 13.13 -25.82 -23.23
N PHE A 448 12.16 -26.68 -22.90
CA PHE A 448 12.39 -28.03 -22.37
C PHE A 448 12.41 -29.08 -23.49
N PRO A 449 12.84 -30.34 -23.24
CA PRO A 449 13.00 -31.36 -24.29
C PRO A 449 11.73 -31.72 -25.06
N ASN A 450 10.56 -31.43 -24.48
CA ASN A 450 9.26 -31.59 -25.13
C ASN A 450 8.82 -30.34 -25.93
N GLY A 451 9.70 -29.36 -26.12
CA GLY A 451 9.43 -28.08 -26.79
C GLY A 451 8.64 -27.07 -25.95
N THR A 452 8.25 -27.40 -24.71
CA THR A 452 7.48 -26.48 -23.87
C THR A 452 8.34 -25.33 -23.35
N GLN A 453 7.73 -24.15 -23.24
CA GLN A 453 8.39 -22.95 -22.71
C GLN A 453 8.35 -22.90 -21.18
N PRO A 454 9.35 -22.27 -20.54
CA PRO A 454 9.33 -22.00 -19.11
C PRO A 454 8.10 -21.18 -18.69
N ASN A 455 7.51 -21.49 -17.54
CA ASN A 455 6.42 -20.72 -16.97
C ASN A 455 6.95 -19.51 -16.18
N ARG A 456 6.74 -18.30 -16.72
CA ARG A 456 7.20 -17.03 -16.15
C ARG A 456 6.72 -16.78 -14.71
N GLU A 457 5.45 -17.06 -14.43
CA GLU A 457 4.83 -16.77 -13.12
C GLU A 457 5.36 -17.70 -12.03
N SER A 458 5.53 -18.97 -12.39
CA SER A 458 6.13 -19.99 -11.54
C SER A 458 7.59 -19.66 -11.18
N MET A 459 8.40 -19.20 -12.14
CA MET A 459 9.81 -18.86 -11.87
C MET A 459 9.96 -17.71 -10.85
N ASN A 460 9.15 -16.65 -10.96
CA ASN A 460 9.25 -15.53 -10.03
C ASN A 460 8.80 -15.89 -8.60
N SER A 461 7.73 -16.69 -8.47
CA SER A 461 7.23 -17.15 -7.17
C SER A 461 8.16 -18.16 -6.52
N ASN A 462 8.64 -19.16 -7.27
CA ASN A 462 9.54 -20.20 -6.77
C ASN A 462 10.90 -19.64 -6.35
N PHE A 463 11.46 -18.68 -7.09
CA PHE A 463 12.75 -18.09 -6.68
C PHE A 463 12.64 -17.33 -5.36
N ARG A 464 11.51 -16.63 -5.12
CA ARG A 464 11.26 -15.97 -3.82
C ARG A 464 11.23 -16.97 -2.67
N LEU A 465 10.70 -18.17 -2.90
CA LEU A 465 10.70 -19.25 -1.90
C LEU A 465 12.13 -19.73 -1.57
N ILE A 466 12.98 -19.94 -2.59
CA ILE A 466 14.40 -20.29 -2.40
C ILE A 466 15.10 -19.23 -1.53
N LYS A 467 14.92 -17.94 -1.86
CA LYS A 467 15.51 -16.84 -1.10
C LYS A 467 14.99 -16.77 0.34
N LYS A 468 13.67 -16.91 0.54
CA LYS A 468 13.04 -16.88 1.88
C LYS A 468 13.52 -18.03 2.77
N ARG A 469 13.82 -19.19 2.19
CA ARG A 469 14.31 -20.38 2.89
C ARG A 469 15.82 -20.40 3.09
N GLY A 470 16.55 -19.36 2.66
CA GLY A 470 18.01 -19.31 2.79
C GLY A 470 18.76 -20.35 1.95
N LEU A 471 18.13 -20.91 0.90
CA LEU A 471 18.70 -22.00 0.10
C LEU A 471 19.58 -21.50 -1.06
N LEU A 472 19.92 -20.21 -1.08
CA LEU A 472 20.65 -19.59 -2.19
C LEU A 472 22.01 -20.23 -2.45
N ASP A 473 22.70 -20.67 -1.40
CA ASP A 473 24.05 -21.26 -1.53
C ASP A 473 24.04 -22.78 -1.67
N THR A 474 22.93 -23.44 -1.34
CA THR A 474 22.84 -24.91 -1.21
C THR A 474 21.87 -25.56 -2.19
N PHE A 475 21.06 -24.79 -2.93
CA PHE A 475 20.05 -25.32 -3.83
C PHE A 475 20.61 -26.20 -4.94
N ASP A 476 21.65 -25.73 -5.64
CA ASP A 476 22.40 -26.50 -6.63
C ASP A 476 23.84 -25.99 -6.69
N ILE A 477 24.74 -26.66 -5.96
CA ILE A 477 26.14 -26.26 -5.77
C ILE A 477 26.87 -26.20 -7.12
N GLU A 478 26.56 -27.12 -8.03
CA GLU A 478 27.25 -27.19 -9.33
C GLU A 478 26.82 -26.03 -10.23
N LEU A 479 25.52 -25.74 -10.33
CA LEU A 479 25.03 -24.59 -11.09
C LEU A 479 25.52 -23.27 -10.50
N LYS A 480 25.58 -23.17 -9.17
CA LYS A 480 26.14 -22.00 -8.50
C LYS A 480 27.60 -21.80 -8.91
N ARG A 481 28.41 -22.85 -8.85
CA ARG A 481 29.81 -22.81 -9.28
C ARG A 481 29.96 -22.38 -10.75
N ILE A 482 29.12 -22.90 -11.64
CA ILE A 482 29.11 -22.52 -13.06
C ILE A 482 28.79 -21.03 -13.23
N ALA A 483 27.76 -20.54 -12.53
CA ALA A 483 27.36 -19.13 -12.59
C ALA A 483 28.39 -18.19 -11.94
N ASP A 484 28.98 -18.57 -10.80
CA ASP A 484 30.03 -17.81 -10.11
C ASP A 484 31.29 -17.68 -10.99
N ASN A 485 31.68 -18.77 -11.67
CA ASN A 485 32.79 -18.77 -12.63
C ASN A 485 32.54 -17.84 -13.83
N TYR A 486 31.28 -17.74 -14.28
CA TYR A 486 30.90 -16.84 -15.37
C TYR A 486 30.84 -15.37 -14.92
N THR A 487 30.31 -15.13 -13.72
CA THR A 487 30.18 -13.78 -13.15
C THR A 487 31.50 -13.23 -12.60
N CYS A 488 32.50 -14.08 -12.38
CA CYS A 488 33.80 -13.78 -11.76
C CYS A 488 33.68 -13.34 -10.29
N VAL A 489 32.68 -13.85 -9.55
CA VAL A 489 32.60 -13.65 -8.10
C VAL A 489 33.65 -14.56 -7.47
N LYS A 490 34.78 -14.00 -7.03
CA LYS A 490 35.73 -14.75 -6.19
C LYS A 490 34.99 -15.12 -4.90
N MET A 491 34.89 -16.42 -4.60
CA MET A 491 34.54 -16.85 -3.24
C MET A 491 35.61 -16.26 -2.31
N ILE A 492 35.25 -15.24 -1.55
CA ILE A 492 36.00 -14.90 -0.35
C ILE A 492 35.70 -16.05 0.59
N GLU A 493 36.67 -16.92 0.82
CA GLU A 493 36.64 -17.90 1.90
C GLU A 493 36.38 -17.14 3.21
N THR A 494 35.16 -17.19 3.72
CA THR A 494 34.85 -16.76 5.09
C THR A 494 35.43 -17.79 6.04
N ASN A 495 36.72 -17.65 6.32
CA ASN A 495 37.37 -18.28 7.46
C ASN A 495 37.09 -17.45 8.73
N ALA A 496 36.61 -18.18 9.74
CA ALA A 496 36.51 -17.86 11.17
C ALA A 496 35.39 -16.93 11.68
N PRO A 497 34.71 -17.32 12.78
CA PRO A 497 33.63 -16.54 13.41
C PRO A 497 34.24 -15.47 14.31
N ASP A 498 33.98 -14.20 14.02
CA ASP A 498 34.34 -13.15 14.96
C ASP A 498 33.18 -12.89 15.92
N GLN A 499 33.47 -13.14 17.19
CA GLN A 499 32.61 -12.97 18.34
C GLN A 499 32.46 -11.48 18.62
N THR A 500 31.54 -10.79 17.97
CA THR A 500 30.98 -9.56 18.55
C THR A 500 29.54 -9.36 18.11
N GLY A 501 28.62 -9.80 18.96
CA GLY A 501 27.24 -9.36 18.88
C GLY A 501 27.17 -7.85 19.08
N ARG A 502 26.83 -7.11 18.02
CA ARG A 502 26.24 -5.77 18.12
C ARG A 502 25.46 -5.42 16.85
N SER A 503 24.17 -5.21 17.06
CA SER A 503 23.21 -4.48 16.21
C SER A 503 23.78 -3.11 15.81
N TYR A 504 23.47 -2.58 14.62
CA TYR A 504 22.62 -1.39 14.44
C TYR A 504 22.35 -1.02 12.96
N SER A 505 21.05 -0.75 12.73
CA SER A 505 20.36 0.17 11.81
C SER A 505 21.04 0.78 10.55
N LYS A 506 20.23 0.73 9.47
CA LYS A 506 19.95 1.76 8.44
C LYS A 506 20.96 2.90 8.23
N ILE A 507 21.35 3.05 6.96
CA ILE A 507 21.23 4.32 6.21
C ILE A 507 20.44 4.03 4.93
#